data_AF-A0A4Q5QRG0-F1
#
_entry.id   AF-A0A4Q5QRG0-F1
#
_cell.length_a   1.000
_cell.length_b   1.000
_cell.length_c   1.000
_cell.angle_alpha   90.00
_cell.angle_beta   90.00
_cell.angle_gamma   90.00
#
_symmetry.space_group_name_H-M   'P 1'
#
loop_
_entity.id
_entity.type
_entity.pdbx_description
1 polymer ?
#
loop_
_entity_poly.entity_id
_entity_poly.type
_entity_poly.pdbx_seq_one_letter_code
_entity_poly.pdbx_strand_id
1 'polypeptide(L)'
;MPDSTPVSRYARVLAWLDRHLIRPLYTARVRRLILQSFPFWVASLLTGLMAVGYEKVFTWAEAVSFSWLRREPLLAFGLTPLAFLASWALVKRFAPAARGSGIPQVMAGIELSNPAQHQHTGYLLSLRVAVVKVLSSVVLLLGGGVIGR
;
A
#
# COMPACT_ATOMS: atom_id res chain seq x y z
N MET A 1 -16.62 63.50 7.31
CA MET A 1 -16.91 63.04 5.94
C MET A 1 -16.84 61.52 5.98
N PRO A 2 -17.96 60.78 6.01
CA PRO A 2 -17.92 59.33 6.06
C PRO A 2 -18.03 58.75 4.64
N ASP A 3 -17.01 58.02 4.21
CA ASP A 3 -17.00 57.26 2.96
C ASP A 3 -18.00 56.09 3.06
N SER A 4 -19.20 56.28 2.53
CA SER A 4 -20.20 55.22 2.37
C SER A 4 -20.04 54.56 0.99
N THR A 5 -19.11 53.63 0.85
CA THR A 5 -19.10 52.75 -0.34
C THR A 5 -20.28 51.77 -0.23
N PRO A 6 -21.15 51.65 -1.25
CA PRO A 6 -22.29 50.75 -1.18
C PRO A 6 -21.79 49.31 -1.25
N VAL A 7 -21.97 48.56 -0.15
CA VAL A 7 -21.64 47.14 -0.08
C VAL A 7 -22.43 46.40 -1.16
N SER A 8 -21.72 46.03 -2.23
CA SER A 8 -22.23 45.31 -3.39
C SER A 8 -23.04 44.09 -2.95
N ARG A 9 -24.15 43.77 -3.65
CA ARG A 9 -24.99 42.58 -3.35
C ARG A 9 -24.13 41.31 -3.28
N TYR A 10 -23.08 41.24 -4.08
CA TYR A 10 -22.07 40.18 -4.06
C TYR A 10 -21.34 40.06 -2.71
N ALA A 11 -20.96 41.17 -2.08
CA ALA A 11 -20.28 41.16 -0.78
C ALA A 11 -21.20 40.64 0.35
N ARG A 12 -22.52 40.88 0.26
CA ARG A 12 -23.48 40.29 1.20
C ARG A 12 -23.65 38.79 1.03
N VAL A 13 -23.70 38.31 -0.21
CA VAL A 13 -23.79 36.87 -0.52
C VAL A 13 -22.52 36.15 -0.08
N LEU A 14 -21.35 36.70 -0.36
CA LEU A 14 -20.06 36.18 0.10
C LEU A 14 -19.98 36.16 1.64
N ALA A 15 -20.42 37.21 2.33
CA ALA A 15 -20.40 37.24 3.80
C ALA A 15 -21.42 36.30 4.46
N TRP A 16 -22.49 35.93 3.75
CA TRP A 16 -23.44 34.91 4.20
C TRP A 16 -22.87 33.50 4.02
N LEU A 17 -22.30 33.23 2.84
CA LEU A 17 -21.57 31.98 2.53
C LEU A 17 -20.40 31.75 3.48
N ASP A 18 -19.60 32.78 3.74
CA ASP A 18 -18.47 32.68 4.67
C ASP A 18 -18.91 32.26 6.07
N ARG A 19 -19.96 32.91 6.59
CA ARG A 19 -20.45 32.64 7.96
C ARG A 19 -21.15 31.30 8.12
N HIS A 20 -21.92 30.86 7.13
CA HIS A 20 -22.73 29.65 7.24
C HIS A 20 -22.05 28.40 6.68
N LEU A 21 -21.16 28.55 5.70
CA LEU A 21 -20.46 27.43 5.06
C LEU A 21 -18.98 27.37 5.46
N ILE A 22 -18.23 28.46 5.34
CA ILE A 22 -16.76 28.44 5.44
C ILE A 22 -16.28 28.39 6.91
N ARG A 23 -16.83 29.23 7.79
CA ARG A 23 -16.47 29.28 9.21
C ARG A 23 -16.70 27.96 9.97
N PRO A 24 -17.82 27.23 9.82
CA PRO A 24 -17.99 25.95 10.48
C PRO A 24 -16.95 24.91 10.00
N LEU A 25 -16.60 24.92 8.70
CA LEU A 25 -15.55 24.07 8.12
C LEU A 25 -14.14 24.43 8.62
N TYR A 26 -13.91 25.68 9.00
CA TYR A 26 -12.63 26.16 9.54
C TYR A 26 -12.52 26.08 11.07
N THR A 27 -13.46 25.41 11.73
CA THR A 27 -13.42 25.22 13.19
C THR A 27 -12.20 24.37 13.57
N ALA A 28 -11.55 24.67 14.69
CA ALA A 28 -10.40 23.89 15.20
C ALA A 28 -10.68 22.37 15.34
N ARG A 29 -11.95 21.99 15.55
CA ARG A 29 -12.43 20.61 15.55
C ARG A 29 -12.33 19.95 14.17
N VAL A 30 -12.82 20.61 13.11
CA VAL A 30 -12.75 20.09 11.73
C VAL A 30 -11.30 20.02 11.25
N ARG A 31 -10.50 21.05 11.53
CA ARG A 31 -9.06 21.04 11.22
C ARG A 31 -8.35 19.85 11.88
N ARG A 32 -8.66 19.56 13.15
CA ARG A 32 -8.08 18.40 13.87
C ARG A 32 -8.49 17.08 13.25
N LEU A 33 -9.77 16.91 12.91
CA LEU A 33 -10.28 15.71 12.25
C LEU A 33 -9.61 15.48 10.90
N ILE A 34 -9.47 16.52 10.07
CA ILE A 34 -8.77 16.43 8.79
C ILE A 34 -7.31 16.02 9.00
N LEU A 35 -6.60 16.68 9.93
CA LEU A 35 -5.19 16.36 10.20
C LEU A 35 -5.00 14.94 10.75
N GLN A 36 -5.95 14.42 11.53
CA GLN A 36 -5.92 13.04 12.02
C GLN A 36 -6.28 12.02 10.94
N SER A 37 -7.19 12.34 10.03
CA SER A 37 -7.63 11.47 8.93
C SER A 37 -6.67 11.47 7.74
N PHE A 38 -5.92 12.55 7.54
CA PHE A 38 -5.05 12.73 6.39
C PHE A 38 -4.01 11.60 6.20
N PRO A 39 -3.30 11.11 7.24
CA PRO A 39 -2.41 9.96 7.09
C PRO A 39 -3.11 8.71 6.57
N PHE A 40 -4.36 8.46 6.98
CA PHE A 40 -5.14 7.32 6.52
C PHE A 40 -5.53 7.44 5.05
N TRP A 41 -5.88 8.63 4.58
CA TRP A 41 -6.17 8.87 3.15
C TRP A 41 -4.93 8.67 2.28
N VAL A 42 -3.78 9.16 2.73
CA VAL A 42 -2.51 8.95 2.04
C VAL A 42 -2.16 7.45 2.03
N ALA A 43 -2.29 6.77 3.18
CA ALA A 43 -2.03 5.34 3.29
C ALA A 43 -2.95 4.51 2.38
N SER A 44 -4.25 4.83 2.31
CA SER A 44 -5.20 4.12 1.45
C SER A 44 -4.88 4.31 -0.03
N LEU A 45 -4.54 5.54 -0.44
CA LEU A 45 -4.14 5.83 -1.82
C LEU A 45 -2.86 5.07 -2.20
N LEU A 46 -1.83 5.14 -1.36
CA LEU A 46 -0.57 4.43 -1.59
C LEU A 46 -0.77 2.92 -1.65
N THR A 47 -1.58 2.35 -0.74
CA THR A 47 -1.89 0.92 -0.75
C THR A 47 -2.58 0.50 -2.05
N GLY A 48 -3.57 1.28 -2.51
CA GLY A 48 -4.24 1.03 -3.79
C GLY A 48 -3.28 1.09 -4.99
N LEU A 49 -2.40 2.10 -5.03
CA LEU A 49 -1.38 2.21 -6.08
C LEU A 49 -0.40 1.04 -6.06
N MET A 50 0.04 0.61 -4.88
CA MET A 50 0.91 -0.55 -4.73
C MET A 50 0.23 -1.85 -5.17
N ALA A 51 -1.07 -2.03 -4.87
CA ALA A 51 -1.83 -3.19 -5.32
C ALA A 51 -1.91 -3.26 -6.84
N VAL A 52 -2.23 -2.15 -7.51
CA VAL A 52 -2.28 -2.08 -8.98
C VAL A 52 -0.88 -2.28 -9.60
N GLY A 53 0.15 -1.68 -9.00
CA GLY A 53 1.53 -1.87 -9.44
C GLY A 53 1.99 -3.32 -9.32
N TYR A 54 1.70 -3.96 -8.19
CA TYR A 54 2.01 -5.36 -7.95
C TYR A 54 1.29 -6.27 -8.95
N GLU A 55 0.00 -6.04 -9.21
CA GLU A 55 -0.77 -6.79 -10.20
C GLU A 55 -0.16 -6.72 -11.61
N LYS A 56 0.32 -5.55 -12.04
CA LYS A 56 0.98 -5.39 -13.34
C LYS A 56 2.28 -6.19 -13.41
N VAL A 57 3.09 -6.14 -12.35
CA VAL A 57 4.35 -6.91 -12.27
C VAL A 57 4.07 -8.40 -12.23
N PHE A 58 3.04 -8.83 -11.50
CA PHE A 58 2.59 -10.21 -11.41
C PHE A 58 2.20 -10.76 -12.78
N THR A 59 1.30 -10.07 -13.48
CA THR A 59 0.84 -10.45 -14.83
C THR A 59 2.01 -10.48 -15.83
N TRP A 60 2.94 -9.53 -15.73
CA TRP A 60 4.14 -9.53 -16.57
C TRP A 60 5.02 -10.76 -16.31
N ALA A 61 5.28 -11.10 -15.04
CA ALA A 61 6.10 -12.25 -14.68
C ALA A 61 5.49 -13.58 -15.17
N GLU A 62 4.17 -13.73 -15.05
CA GLU A 62 3.44 -14.88 -15.59
C GLU A 62 3.57 -14.97 -17.12
N ALA A 63 3.34 -13.87 -17.84
CA ALA A 63 3.46 -13.84 -19.30
C ALA A 63 4.87 -14.23 -19.77
N VAL A 64 5.90 -13.75 -19.07
CA VAL A 64 7.29 -14.13 -19.32
C VAL A 64 7.47 -15.63 -19.09
N SER A 65 7.08 -16.14 -17.92
CA SER A 65 7.19 -17.57 -17.60
C SER A 65 6.50 -18.47 -18.64
N PHE A 66 5.25 -18.13 -19.01
CA PHE A 66 4.51 -18.84 -20.06
C PHE A 66 5.21 -18.78 -21.42
N SER A 67 5.92 -17.70 -21.74
CA SER A 67 6.64 -17.61 -23.03
C SER A 67 7.77 -18.64 -23.17
N TRP A 68 8.47 -18.96 -22.07
CA TRP A 68 9.52 -19.99 -22.05
C TRP A 68 8.90 -21.39 -21.98
N LEU A 69 7.95 -21.59 -21.06
CA LEU A 69 7.32 -22.88 -20.80
C LEU A 69 6.46 -23.39 -21.97
N ARG A 70 5.86 -22.49 -22.76
CA ARG A 70 5.15 -22.88 -23.99
C ARG A 70 6.08 -23.35 -25.10
N ARG A 71 7.32 -22.84 -25.13
CA ARG A 71 8.32 -23.24 -26.14
C ARG A 71 8.96 -24.57 -25.76
N GLU A 72 9.36 -24.70 -24.50
CA GLU A 72 10.05 -25.89 -23.99
C GLU A 72 9.47 -26.32 -22.62
N PRO A 73 8.40 -27.13 -22.60
CA PRO A 73 7.72 -27.51 -21.36
C PRO A 73 8.61 -28.26 -20.36
N LEU A 74 9.62 -28.98 -20.86
CA LEU A 74 10.58 -29.71 -20.04
C LEU A 74 11.42 -28.79 -19.14
N LEU A 75 11.54 -27.50 -19.47
CA LEU A 75 12.22 -26.51 -18.62
C LEU A 75 11.57 -26.41 -17.24
N ALA A 76 10.27 -26.69 -17.10
CA ALA A 76 9.57 -26.66 -15.81
C ALA A 76 10.26 -27.52 -14.74
N PHE A 77 10.77 -28.70 -15.13
CA PHE A 77 11.40 -29.64 -14.19
C PHE A 77 12.68 -29.10 -13.54
N GLY A 78 13.37 -28.15 -14.20
CA GLY A 78 14.54 -27.47 -13.63
C GLY A 78 14.21 -26.08 -13.11
N LEU A 79 13.58 -25.26 -13.95
CA LEU A 79 13.32 -23.86 -13.69
C LEU A 79 12.40 -23.65 -12.49
N THR A 80 11.30 -24.42 -12.39
CA THR A 80 10.34 -24.24 -11.30
C THR A 80 10.95 -24.58 -9.95
N PRO A 81 11.60 -25.75 -9.73
CA PRO A 81 12.28 -26.04 -8.47
C PRO A 81 13.35 -25.01 -8.10
N LEU A 82 14.16 -24.55 -9.08
CA LEU A 82 15.18 -23.53 -8.85
C LEU A 82 14.58 -22.20 -8.41
N ALA A 83 13.47 -21.78 -9.02
CA ALA A 83 12.76 -20.57 -8.63
C ALA A 83 12.15 -20.67 -7.23
N PHE A 84 11.61 -21.83 -6.86
CA PHE A 84 11.16 -22.09 -5.48
C PHE A 84 12.30 -21.95 -4.48
N LEU A 85 13.46 -22.56 -4.76
CA LEU A 85 14.64 -22.45 -3.90
C LEU A 85 15.15 -21.00 -3.80
N ALA A 86 15.20 -20.28 -4.93
CA ALA A 86 15.64 -18.89 -4.97
C ALA A 86 14.68 -17.96 -4.21
N SER A 87 13.37 -18.12 -4.41
CA SER A 87 12.33 -17.38 -3.70
C SER A 87 12.41 -17.62 -2.19
N TRP A 88 12.53 -18.89 -1.78
CA TRP A 88 12.72 -19.26 -0.37
C TRP A 88 14.00 -18.68 0.21
N ALA A 89 15.13 -18.75 -0.52
CA ALA A 89 16.41 -18.22 -0.06
C ALA A 89 16.35 -16.70 0.15
N LEU A 90 15.64 -15.98 -0.74
CA LEU A 90 15.43 -14.54 -0.62
C LEU A 90 14.70 -14.20 0.69
N VAL A 91 13.58 -14.88 0.95
CA VAL A 91 12.80 -14.69 2.19
C VAL A 91 13.62 -15.07 3.42
N LYS A 92 14.29 -16.23 3.40
CA LYS A 92 15.09 -16.72 4.52
C LYS A 92 16.24 -15.77 4.87
N ARG A 93 16.91 -15.20 3.85
CA ARG A 93 18.10 -14.38 4.05
C ARG A 93 17.79 -12.94 4.40
N PHE A 94 16.80 -12.32 3.74
CA PHE A 94 16.60 -10.87 3.81
C PHE A 94 15.43 -10.45 4.70
N ALA A 95 14.34 -11.22 4.74
CA ALA A 95 13.18 -10.90 5.56
C ALA A 95 12.39 -12.15 5.97
N PRO A 96 12.80 -12.85 7.05
CA PRO A 96 12.09 -14.02 7.56
C PRO A 96 10.61 -13.77 7.88
N ALA A 97 10.23 -12.53 8.21
CA ALA A 97 8.85 -12.15 8.45
C ALA A 97 7.96 -12.12 7.18
N ALA A 98 8.54 -12.12 5.97
CA ALA A 98 7.81 -12.08 4.71
C ALA A 98 7.15 -13.42 4.30
N ARG A 99 7.40 -14.50 5.04
CA ARG A 99 6.87 -15.86 4.77
C ARG A 99 5.34 -15.91 4.72
N GLY A 100 4.80 -16.88 3.98
CA GLY A 100 3.36 -17.12 3.90
C GLY A 100 2.59 -15.96 3.25
N SER A 101 1.28 -15.89 3.45
CA SER A 101 0.42 -14.87 2.82
C SER A 101 0.62 -13.46 3.36
N GLY A 102 1.07 -13.30 4.61
CA GLY A 102 1.14 -11.99 5.26
C GLY A 102 -0.11 -11.63 6.06
N ILE A 103 -1.25 -12.31 5.86
CA ILE A 103 -2.50 -12.04 6.59
C ILE A 103 -2.31 -12.22 8.11
N PRO A 104 -1.70 -13.33 8.59
CA PRO A 104 -1.44 -13.48 10.03
C PRO A 104 -0.51 -12.41 10.59
N GLN A 105 0.47 -11.93 9.81
CA GLN A 105 1.41 -10.89 10.24
C GLN A 105 0.75 -9.52 10.36
N VAL A 106 -0.16 -9.19 9.44
CA VAL A 106 -0.97 -7.96 9.53
C VAL A 106 -1.92 -8.05 10.73
N MET A 107 -2.59 -9.18 10.92
CA MET A 107 -3.48 -9.41 12.05
C MET A 107 -2.73 -9.29 13.40
N ALA A 108 -1.59 -9.96 13.52
CA ALA A 108 -0.71 -9.85 14.68
C ALA A 108 -0.18 -8.41 14.85
N GLY A 109 0.15 -7.72 13.77
CA GLY A 109 0.56 -6.32 13.82
C GLY A 109 -0.51 -5.40 14.40
N ILE A 110 -1.78 -5.62 14.06
CA ILE A 110 -2.93 -4.89 14.61
C ILE A 110 -3.11 -5.22 16.10
N GLU A 111 -3.05 -6.49 16.49
CA GLU A 111 -3.21 -6.93 17.87
C GLU A 111 -2.07 -6.43 18.78
N LEU A 112 -0.83 -6.40 18.27
CA LEU A 112 0.38 -5.96 18.97
C LEU A 112 0.58 -4.43 18.94
N SER A 113 -0.35 -3.65 18.35
CA SER A 113 -0.26 -2.17 18.26
C SER A 113 -0.33 -1.45 19.61
N ASN A 114 -0.49 -2.17 20.72
CA ASN A 114 -0.54 -1.62 22.07
C ASN A 114 0.80 -0.92 22.41
N PRO A 115 0.83 0.29 23.02
CA PRO A 115 2.06 1.08 23.22
C PRO A 115 3.22 0.34 23.90
N ALA A 116 2.94 -0.69 24.69
CA ALA A 116 3.95 -1.51 25.38
C ALA A 116 4.77 -2.45 24.46
N GLN A 117 4.35 -2.69 23.20
CA GLN A 117 4.94 -3.72 22.32
C GLN A 117 5.37 -3.22 20.92
N HIS A 118 5.57 -1.91 20.76
CA HIS A 118 5.92 -1.25 19.48
C HIS A 118 7.07 -1.89 18.67
N GLN A 119 8.03 -2.56 19.33
CA GLN A 119 9.17 -3.19 18.64
C GLN A 119 8.77 -4.42 17.80
N HIS A 120 7.69 -5.12 18.16
CA HIS A 120 7.25 -6.32 17.44
C HIS A 120 6.50 -5.97 16.14
N THR A 121 5.77 -4.85 16.10
CA THR A 121 5.05 -4.39 14.91
C THR A 121 6.01 -3.98 13.78
N GLY A 122 7.12 -3.31 14.12
CA GLY A 122 8.13 -2.87 13.13
C GLY A 122 8.87 -4.02 12.44
N TYR A 123 9.05 -5.16 13.12
CA TYR A 123 9.66 -6.35 12.53
C TYR A 123 8.74 -7.04 11.51
N LEU A 124 7.45 -7.10 11.81
CA LEU A 124 6.45 -7.79 10.98
C LEU A 124 6.02 -6.97 9.75
N LEU A 125 5.97 -5.64 9.87
CA LEU A 125 5.37 -4.73 8.89
C LEU A 125 6.36 -3.66 8.38
N SER A 126 7.63 -4.03 8.20
CA SER A 126 8.62 -3.10 7.63
C SER A 126 8.56 -3.00 6.10
N LEU A 127 9.03 -1.88 5.54
CA LEU A 127 9.22 -1.72 4.10
C LEU A 127 10.14 -2.81 3.52
N ARG A 128 11.13 -3.27 4.29
CA ARG A 128 12.00 -4.40 3.91
C ARG A 128 11.19 -5.67 3.67
N VAL A 129 10.24 -5.99 4.57
CA VAL A 129 9.36 -7.16 4.42
C VAL A 129 8.53 -7.05 3.16
N ALA A 130 7.93 -5.88 2.90
CA ALA A 130 7.14 -5.64 1.69
C ALA A 130 7.96 -5.83 0.40
N VAL A 131 9.16 -5.23 0.32
CA VAL A 131 10.04 -5.36 -0.85
C VAL A 131 10.47 -6.81 -1.07
N VAL A 132 10.93 -7.50 -0.02
CA VAL A 132 11.34 -8.91 -0.14
C VAL A 132 10.16 -9.79 -0.55
N LYS A 133 8.95 -9.52 -0.05
CA LYS A 133 7.75 -10.27 -0.41
C LYS A 133 7.46 -10.16 -1.90
N VAL A 134 7.43 -8.95 -2.44
CA VAL A 134 7.21 -8.70 -3.88
C VAL A 134 8.31 -9.34 -4.72
N LEU A 135 9.58 -9.17 -4.36
CA LEU A 135 10.68 -9.78 -5.12
C LEU A 135 10.62 -11.31 -5.10
N SER A 136 10.31 -11.90 -3.94
CA SER A 136 10.22 -13.36 -3.80
C SER A 136 9.06 -13.95 -4.60
N SER A 137 7.92 -13.25 -4.70
CA SER A 137 6.80 -13.70 -5.52
C SER A 137 7.11 -13.58 -7.00
N VAL A 138 7.74 -12.49 -7.44
CA VAL A 138 8.16 -12.32 -8.85
C VAL A 138 9.15 -13.40 -9.29
N VAL A 139 10.16 -13.70 -8.47
CA VAL A 139 11.13 -14.78 -8.76
C VAL A 139 10.41 -16.11 -8.93
N LEU A 140 9.44 -16.40 -8.07
CA LEU A 140 8.67 -17.64 -8.12
C LEU A 140 7.81 -17.73 -9.40
N LEU A 141 7.11 -16.66 -9.74
CA LEU A 141 6.24 -16.58 -10.92
C LEU A 141 7.04 -16.70 -12.22
N LEU A 142 8.20 -16.03 -12.31
CA LEU A 142 9.11 -16.14 -13.46
C LEU A 142 9.57 -17.58 -13.70
N GLY A 143 9.65 -18.39 -12.65
CA GLY A 143 9.96 -19.82 -12.77
C GLY A 143 8.77 -20.74 -13.00
N GLY A 144 7.55 -20.19 -13.13
CA GLY A 144 6.32 -20.97 -13.35
C GLY A 144 5.67 -21.48 -12.07
N GLY A 145 6.05 -20.95 -10.91
CA GLY A 145 5.34 -21.24 -9.66
C GLY A 145 3.95 -20.59 -9.66
N VAL A 146 2.94 -21.32 -9.19
CA VAL A 146 1.55 -20.85 -9.10
C VAL A 146 1.27 -20.41 -7.67
N ILE A 147 0.93 -19.13 -7.50
CA ILE A 147 0.56 -18.52 -6.22
C ILE A 147 -0.59 -17.54 -6.40
N GLY A 148 -1.29 -17.23 -5.31
CA GLY A 148 -2.26 -16.13 -5.29
C GLY A 148 -1.58 -14.76 -5.21
N ARG A 149 -2.29 -13.73 -5.68
CA ARG A 149 -1.93 -12.31 -5.54
C ARG A 149 -2.66 -11.67 -4.37
#